data_AF-A0AA35R712-F1
#
_entry.id   AF-A0AA35R712-F1
#
_cell.length_a   1.000
_cell.length_b   1.000
_cell.length_c   1.000
_cell.angle_alpha   90.00
_cell.angle_beta   90.00
_cell.angle_gamma   90.00
#
_symmetry.space_group_name_H-M   'P 1'
#
loop_
_entity.id
_entity.type
_entity.pdbx_description
1 polymer ?
#
loop_
_entity_poly.entity_id
_entity_poly.type
_entity_poly.pdbx_seq_one_letter_code
_entity_poly.pdbx_strand_id
1 'polypeptide(L)'
;MSSITNPWLQRYLECEHMQLFELGSVYHPQYLVNVAFPYLPLSSLPQYRGLAPLNKLALYVVHQTMAFTDLWFTLKCVLFPVSLVTLCWLLWRLAGNSSMLNLTHKSLVFMCAALTAYNAPIEMLTLYLNIPWMLVIDDFRQGLLISSLFFFWIVFVGEHTAVSHVTST
;
A
#
# COMPACT_ATOMS: atom_id res chain seq x y z
N MET A 1 20.61 -12.75 58.19
CA MET A 1 19.18 -13.11 58.11
C MET A 1 18.40 -11.81 57.89
N SER A 2 17.70 -11.53 56.80
CA SER A 2 17.32 -12.31 55.62
C SER A 2 17.08 -11.30 54.49
N SER A 3 17.83 -11.44 53.40
CA SER A 3 17.56 -10.77 52.11
C SER A 3 16.23 -11.27 51.58
N ILE A 4 15.18 -10.46 51.65
CA ILE A 4 13.92 -10.71 50.95
C ILE A 4 14.03 -10.05 49.58
N THR A 5 14.73 -10.71 48.67
CA THR A 5 14.65 -10.44 47.23
C THR A 5 13.36 -11.05 46.73
N ASN A 6 12.32 -10.23 46.54
CA ASN A 6 11.09 -10.66 45.89
C ASN A 6 11.41 -11.01 44.42
N PRO A 7 11.18 -12.25 43.96
CA PRO A 7 11.57 -12.70 42.62
C PRO A 7 10.75 -12.06 41.47
N TRP A 8 9.83 -11.15 41.78
CA TRP A 8 8.91 -10.52 40.83
C TRP A 8 9.26 -9.05 40.49
N LEU A 9 10.32 -8.49 41.08
CA LEU A 9 10.71 -7.08 40.91
C LEU A 9 11.62 -6.81 39.68
N GLN A 10 11.58 -7.71 38.70
CA GLN A 10 12.32 -7.62 37.43
C GLN A 10 11.40 -7.92 36.25
N ARG A 11 10.15 -7.43 36.30
CA ARG A 11 9.29 -7.41 35.12
C ARG A 11 9.69 -6.22 34.26
N TYR A 12 10.43 -6.50 33.19
CA TYR A 12 10.44 -5.59 32.04
C TYR A 12 8.99 -5.39 31.61
N LEU A 13 8.56 -4.13 31.49
CA LEU A 13 7.26 -3.83 30.91
C LEU A 13 7.40 -4.10 29.41
N GLU A 14 6.72 -5.12 28.90
CA GLU A 14 6.60 -5.34 27.46
C GLU A 14 5.64 -4.30 26.90
N CYS A 15 6.21 -3.27 26.29
CA CYS A 15 5.44 -2.22 25.62
C CYS A 15 5.03 -2.66 24.21
N GLU A 16 3.92 -2.13 23.73
CA GLU A 16 3.55 -2.23 22.31
C GLU A 16 4.58 -1.50 21.43
N HIS A 17 4.77 -2.00 20.21
CA HIS A 17 5.65 -1.36 19.23
C HIS A 17 5.07 -0.02 18.79
N MET A 18 5.88 1.03 18.85
CA MET A 18 5.54 2.36 18.34
C MET A 18 6.19 2.57 16.96
N GLN A 19 5.41 3.02 15.99
CA GLN A 19 5.94 3.42 14.68
C GLN A 19 6.63 4.78 14.80
N LEU A 20 7.92 4.85 14.44
CA LEU A 20 8.71 6.07 14.54
C LEU A 20 8.63 6.91 13.28
N PHE A 21 9.04 6.33 12.15
CA PHE A 21 8.97 6.96 10.84
C PHE A 21 9.04 5.88 9.76
N GLU A 22 8.55 6.21 8.58
CA GLU A 22 8.60 5.38 7.38
C GLU A 22 9.32 6.15 6.27
N LEU A 23 10.29 5.48 5.64
CA LEU A 23 11.04 6.05 4.52
C LEU A 23 10.40 5.56 3.22
N GLY A 24 9.93 6.50 2.40
CA GLY A 24 9.32 6.16 1.10
C GLY A 24 10.29 5.64 0.04
N SER A 25 11.58 5.88 0.21
CA SER A 25 12.66 5.38 -0.65
C SER A 25 13.96 5.24 0.13
N VAL A 26 14.73 4.19 -0.17
CA VAL A 26 16.04 3.92 0.43
C VAL A 26 17.10 4.14 -0.65
N TYR A 27 17.56 5.38 -0.78
CA TYR A 27 18.52 5.79 -1.83
C TYR A 27 19.98 5.66 -1.40
N HIS A 28 20.28 5.86 -0.12
CA HIS A 28 21.66 5.85 0.39
C HIS A 28 22.04 4.48 0.96
N PRO A 29 23.34 4.11 0.92
CA PRO A 29 23.80 2.81 1.45
C PRO A 29 23.82 2.76 2.98
N GLN A 30 23.87 3.91 3.65
CA GLN A 30 23.96 3.99 5.11
C GLN A 30 23.10 5.13 5.65
N TYR A 31 22.44 4.87 6.78
CA TYR A 31 21.60 5.82 7.50
C TYR A 31 21.99 5.81 8.98
N LEU A 32 22.16 7.00 9.56
CA LEU A 32 22.44 7.19 10.97
C LEU A 32 21.19 7.73 11.65
N VAL A 33 20.70 7.02 12.66
CA VAL A 33 19.54 7.42 13.46
C VAL A 33 20.01 7.78 14.85
N ASN A 34 19.96 9.08 15.19
CA ASN A 34 20.27 9.57 16.52
C ASN A 34 18.97 9.81 17.28
N VAL A 35 18.71 9.01 18.32
CA VAL A 35 17.53 9.15 19.18
C VAL A 35 17.96 9.83 20.48
N ALA A 36 17.53 11.07 20.67
CA ALA A 36 17.78 11.82 21.89
C ALA A 36 16.49 12.00 22.69
N PHE A 37 16.53 11.63 23.97
CA PHE A 37 15.43 11.90 24.90
C PHE A 37 15.82 13.14 25.73
N PRO A 38 15.13 14.28 25.56
CA PRO A 38 15.38 15.42 26.42
C PRO A 38 14.95 15.08 27.85
N TYR A 39 15.88 15.22 28.80
CA TYR A 39 15.55 15.16 30.23
C TYR A 39 14.80 16.45 30.59
N LEU A 40 13.46 16.39 30.54
CA LEU A 40 12.62 17.45 31.08
C LEU A 40 12.53 17.25 32.60
N PRO A 41 12.84 18.26 33.44
CA PRO A 41 12.62 18.16 34.87
C PRO A 41 11.11 17.96 35.10
N LEU A 42 10.74 16.77 35.59
CA LEU A 42 9.37 16.32 35.86
C LEU A 42 8.57 17.21 36.84
N SER A 43 9.15 18.31 37.33
CA SER A 43 8.52 19.24 38.26
C SER A 43 7.51 20.19 37.59
N SER A 44 7.57 20.41 36.27
CA SER A 44 6.70 21.38 35.57
C SER A 44 5.60 20.78 34.69
N LEU A 45 5.61 19.47 34.42
CA LEU A 45 4.61 18.81 33.57
C LEU A 45 3.93 17.64 34.32
N PRO A 46 2.62 17.77 34.67
CA PRO A 46 1.89 16.73 35.41
C PRO A 46 1.71 15.43 34.61
N GLN A 47 1.92 15.46 33.29
CA GLN A 47 1.73 14.32 32.38
C GLN A 47 2.82 13.25 32.47
N TYR A 48 4.02 13.58 32.97
CA TYR A 48 5.15 12.65 33.02
C TYR A 48 5.44 12.06 34.41
N ARG A 49 4.62 12.39 35.43
CA ARG A 49 4.73 11.77 36.76
C ARG A 49 4.37 10.29 36.68
N GLY A 50 5.38 9.43 36.71
CA GLY A 50 5.20 7.97 36.81
C GLY A 50 5.80 7.14 35.67
N LEU A 51 6.53 7.74 34.72
CA LEU A 51 7.26 6.95 33.74
C LEU A 51 8.36 6.13 34.44
N ALA A 52 8.32 4.81 34.24
CA ALA A 52 9.36 3.91 34.69
C ALA A 52 10.70 4.22 33.99
N PRO A 53 11.84 4.01 34.64
CA PRO A 53 13.15 4.22 34.03
C PRO A 53 13.31 3.35 32.78
N LEU A 54 13.76 3.97 31.70
CA LEU A 54 13.89 3.34 30.40
C LEU A 54 15.25 2.62 30.32
N ASN A 55 15.22 1.29 30.40
CA ASN A 55 16.44 0.46 30.47
C ASN A 55 16.97 0.00 29.11
N LYS A 56 16.08 -0.35 28.17
CA LYS A 56 16.44 -0.89 26.85
C LYS A 56 15.51 -0.34 25.77
N LEU A 57 16.08 0.03 24.64
CA LEU A 57 15.36 0.38 23.42
C LEU A 57 15.78 -0.62 22.33
N ALA A 58 14.79 -1.22 21.68
CA ALA A 58 15.00 -2.04 20.49
C ALA A 58 14.37 -1.33 19.30
N LEU A 59 15.17 -1.13 18.25
CA LEU A 59 14.71 -0.58 16.98
C LEU A 59 14.60 -1.73 15.97
N TYR A 60 13.43 -1.86 15.37
CA TYR A 60 13.18 -2.81 14.29
C TYR A 60 13.11 -2.05 12.98
N VAL A 61 13.98 -2.41 12.05
CA VAL A 61 13.95 -1.88 10.68
C VAL A 61 13.31 -2.94 9.81
N VAL A 62 12.18 -2.58 9.21
CA VAL A 62 11.49 -3.42 8.23
C VAL A 62 11.71 -2.80 6.86
N HIS A 63 12.27 -3.57 5.94
CA HIS A 63 12.43 -3.17 4.55
C HIS A 63 12.09 -4.34 3.65
N GLN A 64 11.68 -4.02 2.42
CA GLN A 64 11.44 -5.04 1.41
C GLN A 64 12.75 -5.77 1.08
N THR A 65 12.69 -7.09 0.93
CA THR A 65 13.86 -7.88 0.52
C THR A 65 14.12 -7.69 -0.97
N MET A 66 15.40 -7.65 -1.34
CA MET A 66 15.80 -7.46 -2.75
C MET A 66 15.21 -8.54 -3.66
N ALA A 67 15.16 -9.80 -3.22
CA ALA A 67 14.58 -10.90 -3.99
C ALA A 67 13.08 -10.72 -4.25
N PHE A 68 12.34 -10.19 -3.27
CA PHE A 68 10.92 -9.91 -3.47
C PHE A 68 10.73 -8.75 -4.46
N THR A 69 11.54 -7.69 -4.34
CA THR A 69 11.49 -6.55 -5.26
C THR A 69 11.77 -6.97 -6.70
N ASP A 70 12.76 -7.84 -6.92
CA ASP A 70 13.12 -8.33 -8.26
C ASP A 70 12.00 -9.18 -8.89
N LEU A 71 11.38 -10.08 -8.10
CA LEU A 71 10.24 -10.87 -8.54
C LEU A 71 9.03 -9.98 -8.88
N TRP A 72 8.74 -9.02 -8.01
CA TRP A 72 7.63 -8.08 -8.17
C TRP A 72 7.76 -7.26 -9.46
N PHE A 73 8.98 -6.78 -9.71
CA PHE A 73 9.32 -6.06 -10.92
C PHE A 73 9.21 -6.90 -12.18
N THR A 74 9.73 -8.12 -12.15
CA THR A 74 9.60 -9.06 -13.27
C THR A 74 8.12 -9.32 -13.58
N LEU A 75 7.30 -9.51 -12.56
CA LEU A 75 5.86 -9.72 -12.72
C LEU A 75 5.18 -8.51 -13.39
N LYS A 76 5.45 -7.29 -12.92
CA LYS A 76 4.89 -6.05 -13.53
C LYS A 76 5.33 -5.89 -14.98
N CYS A 77 6.62 -6.12 -15.28
CA CYS A 77 7.15 -6.06 -16.64
C CYS A 77 6.51 -7.06 -17.61
N VAL A 78 6.13 -8.26 -17.14
CA VAL A 78 5.44 -9.27 -17.97
C VAL A 78 3.94 -8.97 -18.10
N LEU A 79 3.29 -8.54 -17.02
CA LEU A 79 1.85 -8.26 -17.01
C LEU A 79 1.48 -6.97 -17.76
N PHE A 80 2.37 -5.98 -17.78
CA PHE A 80 2.13 -4.72 -18.49
C PHE A 80 1.85 -4.91 -20.00
N PRO A 81 2.71 -5.55 -20.80
CA PRO A 81 2.44 -5.75 -22.22
C PRO A 81 1.20 -6.63 -22.45
N VAL A 82 0.96 -7.63 -21.61
CA VAL A 82 -0.25 -8.48 -21.70
C VAL A 82 -1.51 -7.64 -21.50
N SER A 83 -1.56 -6.82 -20.44
CA SER A 83 -2.70 -5.93 -20.17
C SER A 83 -2.88 -4.84 -21.23
N LEU A 84 -1.79 -4.32 -21.79
CA LEU A 84 -1.85 -3.36 -22.89
C LEU A 84 -2.43 -3.97 -24.16
N VAL A 85 -2.00 -5.18 -24.52
CA VAL A 85 -2.51 -5.91 -25.69
C VAL A 85 -4.01 -6.21 -25.54
N THR A 86 -4.46 -6.64 -24.36
CA THR A 86 -5.90 -6.90 -24.14
C THR A 86 -6.73 -5.62 -24.21
N LEU A 87 -6.23 -4.49 -23.67
CA LEU A 87 -6.88 -3.19 -23.78
C LEU A 87 -6.97 -2.71 -25.24
N CYS A 88 -5.87 -2.75 -25.99
CA CYS A 88 -5.84 -2.36 -27.39
C CYS A 88 -6.78 -3.23 -28.24
N TRP A 89 -6.76 -4.54 -28.00
CA TRP A 89 -7.65 -5.48 -28.68
C TRP A 89 -9.13 -5.18 -28.39
N LEU A 90 -9.48 -4.91 -27.12
CA LEU A 90 -10.84 -4.55 -26.72
C LEU A 90 -11.30 -3.25 -27.39
N LEU A 91 -10.44 -2.23 -27.44
CA LEU A 91 -10.74 -0.96 -28.11
C LEU A 91 -10.95 -1.14 -29.62
N TRP A 92 -10.09 -1.93 -30.27
CA TRP A 92 -10.22 -2.25 -31.69
C TRP A 92 -11.53 -3.01 -31.98
N ARG A 93 -11.87 -3.99 -31.14
CA ARG A 93 -13.10 -4.77 -31.26
C ARG A 93 -14.36 -3.91 -31.12
N LEU A 94 -14.34 -2.93 -30.22
CA LEU A 94 -15.45 -2.00 -29.98
C LEU A 94 -15.60 -0.97 -31.10
N ALA A 95 -14.49 -0.49 -31.68
CA ALA A 95 -14.51 0.44 -32.81
C ALA A 95 -15.23 -0.14 -34.04
N GLY A 96 -15.11 -1.45 -34.27
CA GLY A 96 -15.82 -2.15 -35.36
C GLY A 96 -17.33 -2.33 -35.14
N ASN A 97 -17.84 -2.17 -33.91
CA ASN A 97 -19.22 -2.51 -33.51
C ASN A 97 -19.96 -1.31 -32.88
N SER A 98 -19.79 -0.11 -33.43
CA SER A 98 -20.22 1.17 -32.81
C SER A 98 -21.74 1.33 -32.57
N SER A 99 -22.59 0.43 -33.05
CA SER A 99 -24.05 0.63 -33.07
C SER A 99 -24.81 0.34 -31.76
N MET A 100 -24.23 -0.30 -30.74
CA MET A 100 -24.85 -0.48 -29.41
C MET A 100 -23.77 -0.63 -28.32
N LEU A 101 -23.19 0.48 -27.85
CA LEU A 101 -22.29 0.45 -26.69
C LEU A 101 -23.11 0.44 -25.39
N ASN A 102 -23.30 -0.76 -24.82
CA ASN A 102 -23.89 -0.94 -23.49
C ASN A 102 -22.98 -0.31 -22.40
N LEU A 103 -23.57 0.05 -21.26
CA LEU A 103 -22.84 0.71 -20.16
C LEU A 103 -21.73 -0.21 -19.62
N THR A 104 -21.96 -1.52 -19.62
CA THR A 104 -20.97 -2.53 -19.21
C THR A 104 -19.69 -2.50 -20.06
N HIS A 105 -19.77 -2.27 -21.38
CA HIS A 105 -18.56 -2.22 -22.21
C HIS A 105 -17.70 -0.99 -21.89
N LYS A 106 -18.32 0.14 -21.56
CA LYS A 106 -17.60 1.37 -21.18
C LYS A 106 -16.93 1.23 -19.82
N SER A 107 -17.61 0.62 -18.84
CA SER A 107 -17.01 0.37 -17.53
C SER A 107 -15.89 -0.68 -17.60
N LEU A 108 -16.01 -1.69 -18.46
CA LEU A 108 -14.96 -2.68 -18.70
C LEU A 108 -13.69 -2.04 -19.28
N VAL A 109 -13.82 -1.16 -20.28
CA VAL A 109 -12.69 -0.41 -20.85
C VAL A 109 -12.00 0.44 -19.79
N PHE A 110 -12.77 1.12 -18.93
CA PHE A 110 -12.21 1.90 -17.83
C PHE A 110 -11.42 1.03 -16.83
N MET A 111 -11.96 -0.13 -16.46
CA MET A 111 -11.27 -1.08 -15.58
C MET A 111 -9.99 -1.64 -16.22
N CYS A 112 -10.01 -2.01 -17.50
CA CYS A 112 -8.82 -2.47 -18.21
C CYS A 112 -7.75 -1.37 -18.33
N ALA A 113 -8.16 -0.11 -18.53
CA ALA A 113 -7.25 1.02 -18.51
C ALA A 113 -6.60 1.22 -17.13
N ALA A 114 -7.40 1.13 -16.05
CA ALA A 114 -6.88 1.21 -14.68
C ALA A 114 -5.92 0.05 -14.35
N LEU A 115 -6.22 -1.17 -14.80
CA LEU A 115 -5.33 -2.33 -14.65
C LEU A 115 -4.00 -2.13 -15.40
N THR A 116 -4.04 -1.59 -16.61
CA THR A 116 -2.83 -1.30 -17.40
C THR A 116 -2.00 -0.22 -16.70
N ALA A 117 -2.63 0.82 -16.16
CA ALA A 117 -1.96 1.86 -15.37
C ALA A 117 -1.35 1.32 -14.07
N TYR A 118 -1.99 0.33 -13.41
CA TYR A 118 -1.46 -0.35 -12.21
C TYR A 118 -0.28 -1.29 -12.51
N ASN A 119 -0.26 -1.93 -13.70
CA ASN A 119 0.85 -2.81 -14.09
C ASN A 119 2.06 -2.06 -14.64
N ALA A 120 1.96 -0.75 -14.92
CA ALA A 120 3.07 0.04 -15.41
C ALA A 120 4.28 0.00 -14.44
N PRO A 121 5.49 -0.36 -14.90
CA PRO A 121 6.67 -0.50 -14.04
C PRO A 121 7.31 0.86 -13.72
N ILE A 122 6.56 1.76 -13.07
CA ILE A 122 7.02 3.11 -12.68
C ILE A 122 8.09 3.03 -11.58
N GLU A 123 8.08 1.94 -10.82
CA GLU A 123 9.00 1.62 -9.74
C GLU A 123 10.43 1.39 -10.20
N MET A 124 10.63 1.09 -11.49
CA MET A 124 11.97 1.09 -12.07
C MET A 124 12.64 2.47 -12.01
N LEU A 125 11.85 3.56 -11.97
CA LEU A 125 12.40 4.91 -11.92
C LEU A 125 13.07 5.20 -10.56
N THR A 126 12.66 4.52 -9.49
CA THR A 126 13.21 4.75 -8.13
C THR A 126 14.63 4.20 -7.96
N LEU A 127 15.04 3.26 -8.82
CA LEU A 127 16.43 2.78 -8.88
C LEU A 127 17.40 3.86 -9.36
N TYR A 128 16.94 4.77 -10.21
CA TYR A 128 17.77 5.83 -10.79
C TYR A 128 17.58 7.17 -10.08
N LEU A 129 16.34 7.46 -9.64
CA LEU A 129 15.95 8.73 -9.04
C LEU A 129 15.42 8.53 -7.63
N ASN A 130 15.77 9.43 -6.72
CA ASN A 130 15.20 9.42 -5.39
C ASN A 130 13.76 9.99 -5.42
N ILE A 131 12.76 9.12 -5.37
CA ILE A 131 11.33 9.48 -5.35
C ILE A 131 10.74 9.13 -3.98
N PRO A 132 10.66 10.09 -3.04
CA PRO A 132 10.18 9.82 -1.69
C PRO A 132 8.66 9.58 -1.60
N TRP A 133 7.88 10.00 -2.61
CA TRP A 133 6.41 9.83 -2.64
C TRP A 133 5.96 8.55 -3.33
N MET A 134 6.86 7.59 -3.52
CA MET A 134 6.55 6.39 -4.30
C MET A 134 5.43 5.54 -3.69
N LEU A 135 5.47 5.35 -2.37
CA LEU A 135 4.45 4.60 -1.63
C LEU A 135 3.05 5.19 -1.87
N VAL A 136 2.93 6.53 -1.83
CA VAL A 136 1.65 7.23 -2.06
C VAL A 136 1.14 7.03 -3.48
N ILE A 137 2.04 7.03 -4.47
CA ILE A 137 1.67 6.78 -5.87
C ILE A 137 1.16 5.35 -6.04
N ASP A 138 1.81 4.37 -5.41
CA ASP A 138 1.40 2.97 -5.49
C ASP A 138 0.06 2.72 -4.78
N ASP A 139 -0.14 3.30 -3.60
CA ASP A 139 -1.41 3.27 -2.87
C ASP A 139 -2.55 3.88 -3.72
N PHE A 140 -2.28 5.02 -4.37
CA PHE A 140 -3.26 5.67 -5.24
C PHE A 140 -3.62 4.80 -6.45
N ARG A 141 -2.64 4.16 -7.09
CA ARG A 141 -2.86 3.28 -8.25
C ARG A 141 -3.64 2.03 -7.85
N GLN A 142 -3.34 1.43 -6.69
CA GLN A 142 -4.10 0.30 -6.16
C GLN A 142 -5.54 0.71 -5.82
N GLY A 143 -5.71 1.90 -5.23
CA GLY A 143 -7.02 2.50 -4.95
C GLY A 143 -7.84 2.75 -6.22
N LEU A 144 -7.22 3.23 -7.29
CA LEU A 144 -7.89 3.39 -8.58
C LEU A 144 -8.33 2.05 -9.19
N LEU A 145 -7.47 1.03 -9.13
CA LEU A 145 -7.82 -0.31 -9.61
C LEU A 145 -9.02 -0.87 -8.86
N ILE A 146 -8.99 -0.85 -7.52
CA ILE A 146 -10.07 -1.41 -6.71
C ILE A 146 -11.39 -0.64 -6.90
N SER A 147 -11.31 0.70 -7.03
CA SER A 147 -12.47 1.54 -7.29
C SER A 147 -13.08 1.26 -8.67
N SER A 148 -12.25 1.14 -9.71
CA SER A 148 -12.71 0.83 -11.07
C SER A 148 -13.37 -0.55 -11.17
N LEU A 149 -12.82 -1.55 -10.47
CA LEU A 149 -13.39 -2.90 -10.39
C LEU A 149 -14.76 -2.88 -9.70
N PHE A 150 -14.87 -2.16 -8.58
CA PHE A 150 -16.14 -2.03 -7.87
C PHE A 150 -17.20 -1.32 -8.73
N PHE A 151 -16.81 -0.26 -9.43
CA PHE A 151 -17.70 0.44 -10.36
C PHE A 151 -18.18 -0.49 -11.50
N PHE A 152 -17.27 -1.29 -12.07
CA PHE A 152 -17.63 -2.31 -13.05
C PHE A 152 -18.67 -3.30 -12.50
N TRP A 153 -18.46 -3.84 -11.30
CA TRP A 153 -19.39 -4.78 -10.68
C TRP A 153 -20.80 -4.18 -10.47
N ILE A 154 -20.88 -2.93 -10.01
CA ILE A 154 -22.17 -2.25 -9.83
C ILE A 154 -22.90 -2.10 -11.16
N VAL A 155 -22.22 -1.60 -12.19
CA VAL A 155 -22.81 -1.39 -13.52
C VAL A 155 -23.25 -2.72 -14.14
N PHE A 156 -22.42 -3.75 -14.01
CA PHE A 156 -22.70 -5.09 -14.51
C PHE A 156 -23.97 -5.69 -13.88
N VAL A 157 -24.08 -5.67 -12.55
CA VAL A 157 -25.27 -6.17 -11.85
C VAL A 157 -26.50 -5.33 -12.19
N GLY A 158 -26.34 -4.01 -12.33
CA GLY A 158 -27.44 -3.10 -12.67
C GLY A 158 -28.05 -3.39 -14.04
N GLU A 159 -27.23 -3.54 -15.08
CA GLU A 159 -27.74 -3.88 -16.42
C GLU A 159 -28.40 -5.27 -16.45
N HIS A 160 -27.80 -6.28 -15.83
CA HIS A 160 -28.36 -7.63 -15.83
C HIS A 160 -29.67 -7.74 -15.04
N THR A 161 -29.80 -7.03 -13.92
CA THR A 161 -31.05 -7.01 -13.14
C THR A 161 -32.15 -6.27 -13.90
N ALA A 162 -31.85 -5.13 -14.52
CA ALA A 162 -32.83 -4.36 -15.30
C ALA A 162 -33.40 -5.16 -16.48
N VAL A 163 -32.56 -5.92 -17.18
CA VAL A 163 -33.01 -6.80 -18.27
C VAL A 163 -33.98 -7.88 -17.77
N SER A 164 -33.70 -8.51 -16.62
CA SER A 164 -34.54 -9.58 -16.07
C SER A 164 -35.97 -9.12 -15.73
N HIS A 165 -36.13 -7.87 -15.27
CA HIS A 165 -37.44 -7.31 -14.96
C HIS A 165 -38.30 -7.05 -16.21
N VAL A 166 -37.69 -6.56 -17.30
CA VAL A 166 -38.40 -6.32 -18.57
C VAL A 166 -38.91 -7.62 -19.21
N THR A 167 -38.18 -8.72 -19.04
CA THR A 167 -38.60 -10.04 -19.55
C THR A 167 -39.68 -10.73 -18.72
N SER A 168 -40.01 -10.20 -17.54
CA SER A 168 -41.01 -10.78 -16.62
C SER A 168 -42.41 -10.14 -16.69
N THR A 169 -42.58 -9.15 -17.57
CA THR A 169 -43.84 -8.44 -17.88
C THR A 169 -44.23 -8.67 -19.31
#